data_AF-A0A1F2WNU0-F1
#
_entry.id   AF-A0A1F2WNU0-F1
#
_cell.length_a   1.000
_cell.length_b   1.000
_cell.length_c   1.000
_cell.angle_alpha   90.00
_cell.angle_beta   90.00
_cell.angle_gamma   90.00
#
_symmetry.space_group_name_H-M   'P 1'
#
loop_
_entity.id
_entity.type
_entity.pdbx_description
1 polymer ?
#
loop_
_entity_poly.entity_id
_entity_poly.type
_entity_poly.pdbx_seq_one_letter_code
_entity_poly.pdbx_strand_id
1 'polypeptide(L)'
;MNAKEIEGIITRIVKDFSHLMPGLSVQFMKTKAYRARVVGRTAQPGPGSQDIMPPLYPLQSEPKTNRLLICTEEVNALLAREAPELRTAMVEGLILNEILFLAVSRSGEPDPRAKAEEILCRYWPLQYATIFGRKLLSPNSSE
;
A
#
# COMPACT_ATOMS: atom_id res chain seq x y z
N MET A 1 -13.34 12.36 1.66
CA MET A 1 -13.01 11.05 2.23
C MET A 1 -12.26 11.25 3.53
N ASN A 2 -12.81 10.75 4.64
CA ASN A 2 -12.27 10.81 5.99
C ASN A 2 -11.69 9.43 6.40
N ALA A 3 -11.05 9.36 7.57
CA ALA A 3 -10.40 8.14 8.06
C ALA A 3 -11.36 6.94 8.17
N LYS A 4 -12.60 7.12 8.63
CA LYS A 4 -13.58 6.03 8.77
C LYS A 4 -14.00 5.46 7.42
N GLU A 5 -14.13 6.31 6.41
CA GLU A 5 -14.43 5.86 5.04
C GLU A 5 -13.28 5.02 4.48
N ILE A 6 -12.04 5.44 4.68
CA ILE A 6 -10.83 4.70 4.28
C ILE A 6 -10.78 3.34 4.98
N GLU A 7 -10.92 3.32 6.31
CA GLU A 7 -10.94 2.08 7.11
C GLU A 7 -12.08 1.15 6.69
N GLY A 8 -13.25 1.69 6.38
CA GLY A 8 -14.41 0.93 5.90
C GLY A 8 -14.16 0.23 4.56
N ILE A 9 -13.61 0.94 3.58
CA ILE A 9 -13.25 0.37 2.26
C ILE A 9 -12.24 -0.75 2.43
N ILE A 10 -11.17 -0.50 3.19
CA ILE A 10 -10.10 -1.46 3.43
C ILE A 10 -10.62 -2.70 4.15
N THR A 11 -11.40 -2.51 5.23
CA THR A 11 -11.94 -3.62 6.02
C THR A 11 -12.86 -4.49 5.17
N ARG A 12 -13.69 -3.88 4.32
CA ARG A 12 -14.54 -4.62 3.36
C ARG A 12 -13.69 -5.49 2.45
N ILE A 13 -12.69 -4.92 1.78
CA ILE A 13 -11.84 -5.67 0.84
C ILE A 13 -11.08 -6.78 1.56
N VAL A 14 -10.46 -6.49 2.70
CA VAL A 14 -9.74 -7.50 3.50
C VAL A 14 -10.68 -8.65 3.90
N LYS A 15 -11.93 -8.35 4.27
CA LYS A 15 -12.94 -9.36 4.57
C LYS A 15 -13.26 -10.22 3.35
N ASP A 16 -13.47 -9.61 2.18
CA ASP A 16 -13.79 -10.33 0.94
C ASP A 16 -12.67 -11.32 0.57
N PHE A 17 -11.41 -10.96 0.80
CA PHE A 17 -10.25 -11.82 0.54
C PHE A 17 -9.88 -12.77 1.69
N SER A 18 -10.42 -12.57 2.90
CA SER A 18 -10.07 -13.38 4.07
C SER A 18 -10.37 -14.88 3.89
N HIS A 19 -11.39 -15.22 3.09
CA HIS A 19 -11.74 -16.60 2.76
C HIS A 19 -10.74 -17.26 1.81
N LEU A 20 -10.08 -16.48 0.94
CA LEU A 20 -9.09 -16.95 -0.02
C LEU A 20 -7.68 -16.96 0.60
N MET A 21 -7.45 -16.15 1.64
CA MET A 21 -6.17 -16.00 2.31
C MET A 21 -6.33 -16.18 3.83
N PRO A 22 -6.35 -17.43 4.33
CA PRO A 22 -6.46 -17.70 5.76
C PRO A 22 -5.41 -16.92 6.57
N GLY A 23 -5.87 -16.30 7.66
CA GLY A 23 -5.04 -15.46 8.53
C GLY A 23 -4.78 -14.04 8.01
N LEU A 24 -5.37 -13.63 6.88
CA LEU A 24 -5.25 -12.25 6.40
C LEU A 24 -5.84 -11.30 7.44
N SER A 25 -5.03 -10.33 7.88
CA SER A 25 -5.43 -9.36 8.89
C SER A 25 -4.96 -7.96 8.54
N VAL A 26 -5.66 -6.96 9.07
CA VAL A 26 -5.31 -5.54 8.91
C VAL A 26 -5.11 -4.89 10.26
N GLN A 27 -4.11 -4.03 10.35
CA GLN A 27 -3.82 -3.22 11.52
C GLN A 27 -3.68 -1.75 11.13
N PHE A 28 -4.65 -0.94 11.56
CA PHE A 28 -4.59 0.51 11.41
C PHE A 28 -3.70 1.11 12.49
N MET A 29 -2.84 2.05 12.09
CA MET A 29 -1.84 2.67 12.95
C MET A 29 -1.77 4.18 12.71
N LYS A 30 -1.51 4.92 13.78
CA LYS A 30 -1.11 6.33 13.67
C LYS A 30 0.31 6.44 13.11
N THR A 31 0.62 7.54 12.44
CA THR A 31 1.90 7.79 11.76
C THR A 31 3.10 7.48 12.64
N LYS A 32 3.12 7.97 13.90
CA LYS A 32 4.22 7.72 14.83
C LYS A 32 4.47 6.22 15.07
N ALA A 33 3.40 5.45 15.32
CA ALA A 33 3.50 4.02 15.58
C ALA A 33 3.86 3.23 14.31
N TYR A 34 3.29 3.63 13.16
CA TYR A 34 3.63 3.06 11.86
C TYR A 34 5.10 3.25 11.52
N ARG A 35 5.61 4.49 11.65
CA ARG A 35 7.03 4.81 11.44
C ARG A 35 7.91 4.03 12.39
N ALA A 36 7.62 3.99 13.69
CA ALA A 36 8.40 3.20 14.62
C ALA A 36 8.44 1.70 14.25
N ARG A 37 7.35 1.17 13.70
CA ARG A 37 7.23 -0.24 13.30
C ARG A 37 7.98 -0.56 12.00
N VAL A 38 7.90 0.32 11.01
CA VAL A 38 8.55 0.14 9.70
C VAL A 38 10.03 0.50 9.79
N VAL A 39 10.36 1.64 10.42
CA VAL A 39 11.74 2.12 10.61
C VAL A 39 12.49 1.28 11.62
N GLY A 40 11.85 0.86 12.72
CA GLY A 40 12.46 -0.06 13.67
C GLY A 40 12.81 -1.43 13.07
N ARG A 41 12.35 -1.74 11.85
CA ARG A 41 12.79 -2.88 11.04
C ARG A 41 13.90 -2.54 10.03
N THR A 42 14.02 -1.29 9.60
CA THR A 42 15.04 -0.85 8.63
C THR A 42 16.23 -0.12 9.27
N ALA A 43 16.17 0.26 10.54
CA ALA A 43 17.22 1.02 11.21
C ALA A 43 18.10 0.12 12.09
N GLN A 44 19.27 -0.27 11.57
CA GLN A 44 20.49 -0.08 12.34
C GLN A 44 20.89 1.39 12.16
N PRO A 45 20.79 2.25 13.19
CA PRO A 45 21.19 3.64 13.04
C PRO A 45 22.71 3.76 13.16
N GLY A 46 23.36 4.20 12.09
CA GLY A 46 24.68 4.81 12.17
C GLY A 46 24.55 6.23 12.75
N PRO A 47 25.48 6.71 13.59
CA PRO A 47 25.39 8.04 14.18
C PRO A 47 25.67 9.10 13.12
N GLY A 48 24.68 9.96 12.82
CA GLY A 48 24.93 11.24 12.13
C GLY A 48 24.00 11.63 10.98
N SER A 49 23.00 10.84 10.61
CA SER A 49 22.07 11.27 9.55
C SER A 49 20.87 12.00 10.14
N GLN A 50 20.83 13.33 10.00
CA GLN A 50 19.62 14.11 10.22
C GLN A 50 18.53 13.59 9.27
N ASP A 51 17.42 13.15 9.86
CA ASP A 51 16.30 12.43 9.24
C ASP A 51 15.61 13.19 8.10
N ILE A 52 16.16 13.14 6.89
CA ILE A 52 15.34 13.19 5.68
C ILE A 52 14.94 11.76 5.36
N MET A 53 14.06 11.22 6.20
CA MET A 53 13.50 9.90 6.00
C MET A 53 12.63 9.95 4.73
N PRO A 54 12.85 9.09 3.72
CA PRO A 54 12.03 9.10 2.52
C PRO A 54 10.55 8.88 2.88
N PRO A 55 9.59 9.44 2.11
CA PRO A 55 8.18 9.23 2.38
C PRO A 55 7.88 7.73 2.32
N LEU A 56 7.51 7.16 3.46
CA LEU A 56 7.10 5.77 3.54
C LEU A 56 5.82 5.60 2.73
N TYR A 57 5.77 4.53 1.94
CA TYR A 57 4.51 4.07 1.36
C TYR A 57 3.52 3.83 2.52
N PRO A 58 2.28 4.34 2.43
CA PRO A 58 1.37 4.42 3.58
C PRO A 58 0.81 3.05 4.03
N LEU A 59 1.15 1.99 3.30
CA LEU A 59 0.81 0.61 3.61
C LEU A 59 2.10 -0.23 3.64
N GLN A 60 2.11 -1.27 4.47
CA GLN A 60 3.20 -2.24 4.52
C GLN A 60 2.61 -3.64 4.70
N SER A 61 2.93 -4.54 3.78
CA SER A 61 2.65 -5.97 3.91
C SER A 61 3.67 -6.71 4.76
N GLU A 62 3.20 -7.70 5.50
CA GLU A 62 4.00 -8.66 6.25
C GLU A 62 3.68 -10.10 5.82
N PRO A 63 4.40 -10.67 4.83
CA PRO A 63 4.10 -12.01 4.30
C PRO A 63 4.10 -13.13 5.36
N LYS A 64 5.03 -13.06 6.33
CA LYS A 64 5.17 -14.08 7.39
C LYS A 64 3.94 -14.20 8.29
N THR A 65 3.24 -13.09 8.52
CA THR A 65 2.09 -12.99 9.43
C THR A 65 0.77 -12.77 8.68
N ASN A 66 0.82 -12.70 7.35
CA ASN A 66 -0.31 -12.34 6.49
C ASN A 66 -1.01 -11.04 6.94
N ARG A 67 -0.23 -10.06 7.36
CA ARG A 67 -0.76 -8.84 7.97
C ARG A 67 -0.46 -7.61 7.11
N LEU A 68 -1.46 -6.75 7.01
CA LEU A 68 -1.37 -5.43 6.40
C LEU A 68 -1.29 -4.38 7.50
N LEU A 69 -0.22 -3.59 7.50
CA LEU A 69 -0.08 -2.41 8.36
C LEU A 69 -0.45 -1.17 7.56
N ILE A 70 -1.33 -0.33 8.09
CA ILE A 70 -1.87 0.79 7.34
C ILE A 70 -1.81 2.05 8.19
N CYS A 71 -1.19 3.09 7.64
CA CYS A 71 -1.21 4.41 8.22
C CYS A 71 -2.31 5.27 7.58
N THR A 72 -3.46 5.36 8.24
CA THR A 72 -4.63 6.08 7.70
C THR A 72 -4.38 7.58 7.53
N GLU A 73 -3.53 8.17 8.37
CA GLU A 73 -3.10 9.56 8.27
C GLU A 73 -2.30 9.82 6.99
N GLU A 74 -1.35 8.94 6.66
CA GLU A 74 -0.53 9.03 5.44
C GLU A 74 -1.37 8.68 4.18
N VAL A 75 -2.31 7.73 4.26
CA VAL A 75 -3.28 7.49 3.17
C VAL A 75 -4.12 8.74 2.94
N ASN A 76 -4.66 9.36 4.00
CA ASN A 76 -5.47 10.57 3.86
C ASN A 76 -4.66 11.73 3.27
N ALA A 77 -3.41 11.91 3.70
CA ALA A 77 -2.49 12.89 3.13
C ALA A 77 -2.23 12.66 1.62
N LEU A 78 -2.11 11.40 1.20
CA LEU A 78 -2.00 11.03 -0.21
C LEU A 78 -3.28 11.41 -0.98
N LEU A 79 -4.45 11.04 -0.46
CA LEU A 79 -5.76 11.33 -1.07
C LEU A 79 -6.09 12.83 -1.13
N ALA A 80 -5.52 13.65 -0.25
CA ALA A 80 -5.73 15.09 -0.26
C ALA A 80 -5.22 15.75 -1.56
N ARG A 81 -4.27 15.11 -2.24
CA ARG A 81 -3.68 15.56 -3.53
C ARG A 81 -4.47 15.03 -4.73
N GLU A 82 -5.49 14.21 -4.48
CA GLU A 82 -6.28 13.54 -5.51
C GLU A 82 -7.64 14.18 -5.72
N ALA A 83 -8.09 14.12 -6.97
CA ALA A 83 -9.44 14.47 -7.37
C ALA A 83 -10.45 13.60 -6.59
N PRO A 84 -11.52 14.17 -6.02
CA PRO A 84 -12.46 13.43 -5.16
C PRO A 84 -12.97 12.11 -5.74
N GLU A 85 -13.25 12.09 -7.04
CA GLU A 85 -13.75 10.95 -7.81
C GLU A 85 -12.76 9.79 -7.93
N LEU A 86 -11.46 10.06 -7.80
CA LEU A 86 -10.40 9.04 -7.89
C LEU A 86 -10.04 8.44 -6.53
N ARG A 87 -10.45 9.05 -5.42
CA ARG A 87 -10.01 8.68 -4.07
C ARG A 87 -10.37 7.24 -3.69
N THR A 88 -11.60 6.82 -4.01
CA THR A 88 -12.04 5.44 -3.76
C THR A 88 -11.19 4.45 -4.55
N ALA A 89 -11.05 4.66 -5.87
CA ALA A 89 -10.25 3.78 -6.71
C ALA A 89 -8.78 3.75 -6.27
N MET A 90 -8.22 4.86 -5.77
CA MET A 90 -6.88 4.87 -5.20
C MET A 90 -6.79 4.01 -3.94
N VAL A 91 -7.69 4.17 -2.97
CA VAL A 91 -7.70 3.33 -1.75
C VAL A 91 -7.84 1.86 -2.09
N GLU A 92 -8.78 1.52 -2.98
CA GLU A 92 -9.01 0.15 -3.44
C GLU A 92 -7.75 -0.42 -4.10
N GLY A 93 -7.09 0.32 -4.97
CA GLY A 93 -5.86 -0.15 -5.59
C GLY A 93 -4.72 -0.34 -4.59
N LEU A 94 -4.58 0.56 -3.60
CA LEU A 94 -3.49 0.51 -2.64
C LEU A 94 -3.59 -0.80 -1.85
N ILE A 95 -4.81 -1.14 -1.40
CA ILE A 95 -5.04 -2.35 -0.64
C ILE A 95 -4.99 -3.61 -1.51
N LEU A 96 -5.54 -3.57 -2.73
CA LEU A 96 -5.49 -4.69 -3.67
C LEU A 96 -4.04 -5.05 -4.02
N ASN A 97 -3.19 -4.06 -4.28
CA ASN A 97 -1.77 -4.30 -4.58
C ASN A 97 -1.05 -5.03 -3.44
N GLU A 98 -1.32 -4.65 -2.19
CA GLU A 98 -0.73 -5.30 -1.02
C GLU A 98 -1.27 -6.71 -0.78
N ILE A 99 -2.57 -6.93 -0.97
CA ILE A 99 -3.17 -8.27 -0.88
C ILE A 99 -2.60 -9.20 -1.97
N LEU A 100 -2.49 -8.72 -3.21
CA LEU A 100 -1.90 -9.47 -4.31
C LEU A 100 -0.43 -9.78 -4.02
N PHE A 101 0.33 -8.83 -3.51
CA PHE A 101 1.71 -9.06 -3.08
C PHE A 101 1.82 -10.15 -2.00
N LEU A 102 0.95 -10.12 -0.99
CA LEU A 102 0.90 -11.17 0.04
C LEU A 102 0.56 -12.54 -0.56
N ALA A 103 -0.38 -12.60 -1.51
CA ALA A 103 -0.77 -13.82 -2.18
C ALA A 103 0.38 -14.41 -3.01
N VAL A 104 1.02 -13.58 -3.84
CA VAL A 104 2.12 -14.00 -4.72
C VAL A 104 3.39 -14.32 -3.92
N SER A 105 3.65 -13.64 -2.81
CA SER A 105 4.82 -13.94 -1.95
C SER A 105 4.84 -15.38 -1.44
N ARG A 106 3.69 -16.06 -1.42
CA ARG A 106 3.55 -17.45 -0.98
C ARG A 106 3.74 -18.47 -2.10
N SER A 107 3.71 -18.05 -3.36
CA SER A 107 3.86 -18.96 -4.51
C SER A 107 5.31 -19.20 -4.92
N GLY A 108 6.29 -18.55 -4.27
CA GLY A 108 7.70 -18.66 -4.62
C GLY A 108 8.11 -17.85 -5.85
N GLU A 109 7.31 -16.86 -6.24
CA GLU A 109 7.64 -15.94 -7.33
C GLU A 109 8.96 -15.19 -7.04
N PRO A 110 9.90 -15.08 -7.99
CA PRO A 110 11.17 -14.36 -7.79
C PRO A 110 10.98 -12.87 -7.49
N ASP A 111 10.01 -12.23 -8.13
CA ASP A 111 9.60 -10.85 -7.85
C ASP A 111 8.09 -10.76 -7.60
N PRO A 112 7.65 -11.03 -6.36
CA PRO A 112 6.24 -10.98 -6.01
C PRO A 112 5.62 -9.59 -6.17
N ARG A 113 6.43 -8.53 -6.12
CA ARG A 113 5.93 -7.15 -6.19
C ARG A 113 5.61 -6.78 -7.62
N ALA A 114 6.53 -7.01 -8.54
CA ALA A 114 6.27 -6.82 -9.97
C ALA A 114 5.10 -7.67 -10.44
N LYS A 115 5.00 -8.91 -9.96
CA LYS A 115 3.89 -9.80 -10.32
C LYS A 115 2.54 -9.33 -9.76
N ALA A 116 2.49 -8.82 -8.53
CA ALA A 116 1.28 -8.23 -7.97
C ALA A 116 0.82 -7.00 -8.79
N GLU A 117 1.76 -6.14 -9.18
CA GLU A 117 1.48 -4.98 -10.04
C GLU A 117 0.95 -5.38 -11.42
N GLU A 118 1.52 -6.43 -12.02
CA GLU A 118 1.05 -7.01 -13.29
C GLU A 118 -0.41 -7.50 -13.18
N ILE A 119 -0.74 -8.25 -12.13
CA ILE A 119 -2.10 -8.74 -11.88
C ILE A 119 -3.05 -7.56 -11.65
N LEU A 120 -2.64 -6.56 -10.86
CA LEU A 120 -3.46 -5.38 -10.62
C LEU A 120 -3.74 -4.62 -11.93
N CYS A 121 -2.72 -4.39 -12.74
CA CYS A 121 -2.83 -3.73 -14.04
C CYS A 121 -3.82 -4.46 -14.96
N ARG A 122 -3.77 -5.80 -14.98
CA ARG A 122 -4.59 -6.63 -15.85
C ARG A 122 -6.06 -6.68 -15.44
N TYR A 123 -6.36 -6.77 -14.14
CA TYR A 123 -7.72 -7.04 -13.65
C TYR A 123 -8.41 -5.83 -13.02
N TRP A 124 -7.66 -4.83 -12.57
CA TRP A 124 -8.18 -3.59 -11.99
C TRP A 124 -7.45 -2.37 -12.59
N PRO A 125 -7.58 -2.13 -13.91
CA PRO A 125 -6.79 -1.10 -14.61
C PRO A 125 -7.05 0.32 -14.09
N LEU A 126 -8.27 0.64 -13.63
CA LEU A 126 -8.58 1.94 -13.04
C LEU A 126 -7.80 2.15 -11.74
N GLN A 127 -7.84 1.16 -10.83
CA GLN A 127 -7.12 1.17 -9.56
C GLN A 127 -5.60 1.17 -9.75
N TYR A 128 -5.09 0.47 -10.77
CA TYR A 128 -3.69 0.54 -11.15
C TYR A 128 -3.31 1.95 -11.61
N ALA A 129 -4.10 2.54 -12.51
CA ALA A 129 -3.83 3.87 -13.07
C ALA A 129 -3.85 4.98 -12.00
N THR A 130 -4.72 4.88 -10.98
CA THR A 130 -4.76 5.87 -9.89
C THR A 130 -3.51 5.85 -9.01
N ILE A 131 -2.78 4.72 -8.95
CA ILE A 131 -1.57 4.59 -8.11
C ILE A 131 -0.29 4.76 -8.92
N PHE A 132 -0.26 4.20 -10.13
CA PHE A 132 0.94 4.10 -10.96
C PHE A 132 0.83 4.88 -12.27
N GLY A 133 -0.37 5.15 -12.77
CA GLY A 133 -0.59 5.86 -14.05
C GLY A 133 -0.03 7.27 -14.08
N ARG A 134 0.26 7.87 -12.91
CA ARG A 134 0.95 9.16 -12.81
C ARG A 134 2.48 9.08 -12.84
N LYS A 135 3.08 7.89 -12.68
CA LYS A 135 4.49 7.66 -13.07
C LYS A 135 4.65 7.60 -14.59
N LEU A 136 3.60 7.24 -15.33
CA LEU A 136 3.58 7.22 -16.81
C LEU A 136 3.27 8.58 -17.43
N LEU A 137 2.87 9.57 -16.63
CA LEU A 137 2.57 10.95 -17.06
C LEU A 137 3.59 11.98 -16.57
N SER A 138 4.71 11.54 -15.99
CA SER A 138 5.89 12.41 -15.86
C SER A 138 6.55 12.48 -17.25
N PRO A 139 6.53 13.63 -17.94
CA PRO A 139 7.23 13.80 -19.20
C PRO A 139 8.72 13.98 -18.88
N ASN A 140 9.42 12.89 -18.57
CA ASN A 140 10.87 12.82 -18.55
C ASN A 140 11.27 11.44 -19.08
N SER A 141 10.96 11.21 -20.34
CA SER A 141 11.59 10.22 -21.20
C SER A 141 11.50 10.74 -22.63
N SER A 142 12.17 11.86 -22.84
CA SER A 142 12.65 12.29 -24.15
C SER A 142 14.10 12.70 -23.92
N GLU A 143 14.98 11.91 -24.53
CA GLU A 143 16.36 12.17 -24.95
C GLU A 143 17.24 13.13 -24.12
#